data_AF-A0A7J3TBH1-F1
#
_entry.id   AF-A0A7J3TBH1-F1
#
_cell.length_a   1.000
_cell.length_b   1.000
_cell.length_c   1.000
_cell.angle_alpha   90.00
_cell.angle_beta   90.00
_cell.angle_gamma   90.00
#
_symmetry.space_group_name_H-M   'P 1'
#
loop_
_entity.id
_entity.type
_entity.pdbx_description
1 polymer ?
#
loop_
_entity_poly.entity_id
_entity_poly.type
_entity_poly.pdbx_seq_one_letter_code
_entity_poly.pdbx_strand_id
1 'polypeptide(L)'
;MKEVYVVGITGGSGSVLGIRLLENLRDYEVHLAISESAFRVMDLETDYTKEYVKSLASYAYDDRDIAARISSGSFRFNTMVIVPCSISTL
;
A
#
# COMPACT_ATOMS: atom_id res chain seq x y z
N MET A 1 20.79 7.38 -5.75
CA MET A 1 20.11 7.03 -4.49
C MET A 1 18.85 6.28 -4.88
N LYS A 2 18.55 5.15 -4.24
CA LYS A 2 17.33 4.40 -4.56
C LYS A 2 16.15 5.12 -3.90
N GLU A 3 15.17 5.56 -4.68
CA GLU A 3 13.99 6.25 -4.13
C GLU A 3 13.07 5.23 -3.44
N VAL A 4 12.65 5.58 -2.23
CA VAL A 4 11.84 4.74 -1.34
C VAL A 4 10.47 5.38 -1.17
N TYR A 5 9.43 4.64 -1.51
CA TYR A 5 8.03 5.06 -1.43
C TYR A 5 7.28 4.23 -0.39
N VAL A 6 6.50 4.90 0.45
CA VAL A 6 5.54 4.26 1.35
C VAL A 6 4.15 4.42 0.74
N VAL A 7 3.44 3.31 0.54
CA VAL A 7 2.10 3.33 -0.05
C VAL A 7 1.13 2.70 0.94
N GLY A 8 0.11 3.47 1.32
CA GLY A 8 -1.04 3.00 2.09
C GLY A 8 -2.21 2.68 1.16
N ILE A 9 -2.84 1.52 1.29
CA ILE A 9 -4.12 1.22 0.63
C ILE A 9 -5.14 0.91 1.72
N THR A 10 -6.24 1.65 1.74
CA THR A 10 -7.29 1.51 2.78
C THR A 10 -8.65 1.23 2.16
N GLY A 11 -9.66 0.92 2.99
CA GLY A 11 -11.02 0.55 2.56
C GLY A 11 -11.87 1.71 2.03
N GLY A 12 -11.31 2.57 1.18
CA GLY A 12 -12.06 3.53 0.36
C GLY A 12 -12.34 2.95 -1.03
N SER A 13 -13.37 3.45 -1.72
CA SER A 13 -13.63 3.06 -3.11
C SER A 13 -12.52 3.52 -4.05
N GLY A 14 -12.31 2.78 -5.13
CA GLY A 14 -11.28 3.10 -6.13
C GLY A 14 -9.99 2.31 -5.93
N SER A 15 -10.09 1.04 -5.50
CA SER A 15 -8.96 0.13 -5.26
C SER A 15 -8.00 0.04 -6.45
N VAL A 16 -8.54 0.15 -7.67
CA VAL A 16 -7.76 0.17 -8.92
C VAL A 16 -6.72 1.28 -8.95
N LEU A 17 -6.97 2.44 -8.31
CA LEU A 17 -6.01 3.56 -8.29
C LEU A 17 -4.75 3.20 -7.50
N GLY A 18 -4.92 2.57 -6.33
CA GLY A 18 -3.80 2.08 -5.52
C GLY A 18 -3.00 1.00 -6.24
N ILE A 19 -3.70 0.06 -6.90
CA ILE A 19 -3.05 -1.02 -7.66
C ILE A 19 -2.27 -0.47 -8.85
N ARG A 20 -2.85 0.45 -9.63
CA ARG A 20 -2.14 1.09 -10.75
C ARG A 20 -0.97 1.93 -10.28
N LEU A 21 -1.06 2.62 -9.13
CA LEU A 21 0.09 3.30 -8.55
C LEU A 21 1.23 2.32 -8.26
N LEU A 22 0.93 1.21 -7.59
CA LEU A 22 1.93 0.18 -7.28
C LEU A 22 2.59 -0.40 -8.54
N GLU A 23 1.81 -0.65 -9.60
CA GLU A 23 2.36 -1.12 -10.87
C GLU A 23 3.34 -0.13 -11.52
N ASN A 24 3.07 1.17 -11.42
CA ASN A 24 3.96 2.22 -11.94
C ASN A 24 5.19 2.45 -11.06
N LEU A 25 5.15 1.98 -9.81
CA LEU A 25 6.26 2.08 -8.87
C LEU A 25 7.12 0.81 -8.79
N ARG A 26 6.92 -0.19 -9.66
CA ARG A 26 7.62 -1.49 -9.60
C ARG A 26 9.15 -1.41 -9.64
N ASP A 27 9.70 -0.40 -10.31
CA ASP A 27 11.15 -0.20 -10.44
C ASP A 27 11.78 0.48 -9.20
N TYR A 28 10.95 0.89 -8.23
CA TYR A 28 11.36 1.57 -7.01
C TYR A 28 11.24 0.67 -5.78
N GLU A 29 11.81 1.11 -4.65
CA GLU A 29 11.63 0.42 -3.39
C GLU A 29 10.30 0.84 -2.75
N VAL A 30 9.32 -0.05 -2.77
CA VAL A 30 7.96 0.24 -2.28
C VAL A 30 7.67 -0.53 -1.00
N HIS A 31 7.30 0.21 0.03
CA HIS A 31 6.77 -0.32 1.29
C HIS A 31 5.25 -0.11 1.32
N LEU A 32 4.51 -1.17 1.04
CA LEU A 32 3.06 -1.21 1.08
C LEU A 32 2.56 -1.49 2.51
N ALA A 33 1.67 -0.66 3.02
CA ALA A 33 0.79 -0.97 4.14
C ALA A 33 -0.64 -1.07 3.61
N ILE A 34 -1.33 -2.17 3.89
CA ILE A 34 -2.67 -2.40 3.34
C ILE A 34 -3.60 -2.98 4.40
N SER A 35 -4.77 -2.36 4.57
CA SER A 35 -5.74 -2.79 5.58
C SER A 35 -6.56 -3.99 5.15
N GLU A 36 -7.11 -4.74 6.11
CA GLU A 36 -8.06 -5.81 5.81
C GLU A 36 -9.29 -5.29 5.04
N SER A 37 -9.76 -4.08 5.37
CA SER A 37 -10.88 -3.43 4.69
C SER A 37 -10.56 -3.07 3.24
N ALA A 38 -9.33 -2.68 2.91
CA ALA A 38 -8.89 -2.45 1.54
C ALA A 38 -9.04 -3.71 0.68
N PHE A 39 -8.62 -4.87 1.21
CA PHE A 39 -8.78 -6.13 0.48
C PHE A 39 -10.24 -6.46 0.21
N ARG A 40 -11.14 -6.20 1.17
CA ARG A 40 -12.58 -6.43 0.96
C ARG A 40 -13.17 -5.52 -0.12
N VAL A 41 -12.77 -4.25 -0.17
CA VAL A 41 -13.22 -3.33 -1.22
C VAL A 41 -12.63 -3.72 -2.58
N MET A 42 -11.36 -4.12 -2.61
CA MET A 42 -10.70 -4.60 -3.82
C MET A 42 -11.39 -5.84 -4.41
N ASP A 43 -11.77 -6.81 -3.57
CA ASP A 43 -12.48 -8.02 -3.98
C ASP A 43 -13.87 -7.71 -4.57
N LEU A 44 -14.47 -6.56 -4.22
CA LEU A 44 -15.76 -6.10 -4.75
C LEU A 44 -15.64 -5.29 -6.05
N GLU A 45 -14.51 -4.60 -6.24
CA GLU A 45 -14.31 -3.65 -7.33
C GLU A 45 -13.46 -4.21 -8.48
N THR A 46 -12.70 -5.27 -8.24
CA THR A 46 -11.66 -5.75 -9.17
C THR A 46 -11.50 -7.26 -9.13
N ASP A 47 -10.88 -7.83 -10.17
CA ASP A 47 -10.52 -9.25 -10.24
C ASP A 47 -9.09 -9.55 -9.73
N TYR A 48 -8.43 -8.56 -9.09
CA TYR A 48 -7.06 -8.74 -8.60
C TYR A 48 -7.02 -9.58 -7.33
N THR A 49 -5.96 -10.39 -7.19
CA THR A 49 -5.74 -11.18 -5.97
C THR A 49 -4.88 -10.41 -4.96
N LYS A 50 -5.00 -10.77 -3.68
CA LYS A 50 -4.18 -10.19 -2.61
C LYS A 50 -2.70 -10.46 -2.86
N GLU A 51 -2.37 -11.64 -3.37
CA GLU A 51 -1.01 -12.07 -3.71
C GLU A 51 -0.45 -11.20 -4.84
N TYR A 52 -1.26 -10.91 -5.87
CA TYR A 52 -0.86 -10.04 -6.96
C TYR A 52 -0.50 -8.65 -6.44
N VAL A 53 -1.38 -8.01 -5.67
CA VAL A 53 -1.15 -6.65 -5.16
C VAL A 53 0.07 -6.60 -4.25
N LYS A 54 0.25 -7.58 -3.35
CA LYS A 54 1.43 -7.67 -2.49
C LYS A 54 2.72 -7.85 -3.30
N SER A 55 2.68 -8.58 -4.42
CA SER A 55 3.84 -8.79 -5.30
C SER A 55 4.31 -7.53 -6.03
N LEU A 56 3.48 -6.48 -6.08
CA LEU A 56 3.84 -5.20 -6.70
C LEU A 56 4.77 -4.36 -5.81
N ALA A 57 4.87 -4.68 -4.52
CA ALA A 57 5.68 -3.95 -3.56
C ALA A 57 6.94 -4.73 -3.17
N SER A 58 8.00 -4.01 -2.79
CA SER A 58 9.22 -4.62 -2.24
C SER A 58 8.98 -5.23 -0.86
N TYR A 59 8.11 -4.59 -0.07
CA TYR A 59 7.64 -5.06 1.23
C TYR A 59 6.14 -4.79 1.34
N ALA A 60 5.39 -5.75 1.89
CA ALA A 60 3.96 -5.59 2.16
C ALA A 60 3.66 -5.93 3.62
N TYR A 61 3.04 -5.00 4.33
CA TYR A 61 2.71 -5.06 5.75
C TYR A 61 1.19 -5.06 5.96
N ASP A 62 0.77 -5.75 7.01
CA ASP A 62 -0.55 -5.54 7.60
C ASP A 62 -0.56 -4.16 8.31
N ASP A 63 -1.69 -3.47 8.31
CA ASP A 63 -1.81 -2.15 8.95
C ASP A 63 -1.66 -2.19 10.49
N ARG A 64 -1.66 -3.39 11.08
CA ARG A 64 -1.44 -3.62 12.52
C ARG A 64 -0.01 -4.10 12.85
N ASP A 65 0.86 -4.25 11.84
CA ASP A 65 2.23 -4.72 12.05
C ASP A 65 3.14 -3.61 12.62
N ILE A 66 3.26 -3.59 13.95
CA ILE A 66 4.15 -2.66 14.65
C ILE A 66 5.65 -2.90 14.38
N ALA A 67 6.01 -4.08 13.89
CA ALA A 67 7.39 -4.44 13.57
C ALA A 67 7.78 -4.04 12.13
N ALA A 68 6.84 -3.48 11.36
CA ALA A 68 7.11 -2.94 10.04
C ALA A 68 8.18 -1.84 10.10
N ARG A 69 9.09 -1.83 9.12
CA ARG A 69 10.19 -0.85 9.05
C ARG A 69 9.68 0.59 9.06
N ILE A 70 8.57 0.83 8.38
CA ILE A 70 7.90 2.13 8.24
C ILE A 70 7.30 2.65 9.56
N SER A 71 7.17 1.78 10.58
CA SER A 71 6.73 2.16 11.94
C SER A 71 7.84 2.81 12.76
N SER A 72 9.10 2.73 12.31
CA SER A 72 10.24 3.35 12.98
C SER A 72 10.54 4.75 12.44
N GLY A 73 10.62 5.75 13.32
CA GLY A 73 11.01 7.12 12.94
C GLY A 73 12.45 7.27 12.43
N SER A 74 13.31 6.26 12.62
CA SER A 74 14.67 6.24 12.03
C SER A 74 14.69 5.77 10.58
N PHE A 75 13.62 5.14 10.11
CA PHE A 75 13.48 4.74 8.71
C PHE A 75 13.22 5.97 7.83
N ARG A 76 14.02 6.12 6.77
CA ARG A 76 13.94 7.26 5.85
C ARG A 76 13.28 6.83 4.55
N PHE A 77 12.31 7.61 4.09
CA PHE A 77 11.62 7.44 2.82
C PHE A 77 11.45 8.80 2.14
N ASN A 78 11.24 8.78 0.81
CA ASN A 78 11.12 9.99 0.01
C ASN A 78 9.68 10.53 0.01
N THR A 79 8.69 9.64 -0.08
CA THR A 79 7.29 10.03 -0.21
C THR A 79 6.39 8.97 0.42
N MET A 80 5.31 9.41 1.05
CA MET A 80 4.21 8.56 1.48
C MET A 80 2.94 8.98 0.76
N VAL A 81 2.18 8.00 0.24
CA VAL A 81 0.88 8.21 -0.41
C VAL A 81 -0.12 7.22 0.16
N ILE A 82 -1.34 7.66 0.45
CA ILE A 82 -2.44 6.76 0.80
C ILE A 82 -3.49 6.84 -0.31
N VAL A 83 -3.74 5.74 -1.01
CA VAL A 83 -4.69 5.70 -2.14
C VAL A 83 -5.28 4.30 -2.35
N PRO A 84 -6.62 4.15 -2.28
CA PRO A 84 -7.58 5.12 -1.75
C PRO A 84 -7.41 5.32 -0.23
N CYS A 85 -7.83 6.49 0.27
CA CYS A 85 -7.85 6.84 1.69
C CYS A 85 -9.30 6.89 2.18
N SER A 86 -9.68 5.99 3.09
CA SER A 86 -11.00 5.99 3.71
C SER A 86 -11.13 7.12 4.72
N ILE A 87 -12.37 7.58 4.95
CA ILE A 87 -12.66 8.63 5.94
C ILE A 87 -12.21 8.21 7.36
N SER A 88 -12.26 6.91 7.68
CA SER A 88 -11.79 6.41 8.98
C SER A 88 -10.28 6.55 9.20
N THR A 89 -9.50 6.68 8.12
CA THR A 89 -8.04 6.82 8.17
C THR A 89 -7.61 8.29 8.21
N LEU A 90 -8.42 9.20 7.68
CA LEU A 90 -8.14 10.65 7.63
C LEU A 90 -8.39 11.34 8.97
#